data_AF-A0A810N1C3-F1
#
_entry.id   AF-A0A810N1C3-F1
#
_cell.length_a   1.000
_cell.length_b   1.000
_cell.length_c   1.000
_cell.angle_alpha   90.00
_cell.angle_beta   90.00
_cell.angle_gamma   90.00
#
_symmetry.space_group_name_H-M   'P 1'
#
loop_
_entity.id
_entity.type
_entity.pdbx_description
1 polymer ?
#
loop_
_entity_poly.entity_id
_entity_poly.type
_entity_poly.pdbx_seq_one_letter_code
_entity_poly.pdbx_strand_id
1 'polypeptide(L)'
;MSRHDAIKRFHDGGDGLDDLIGDSQPVGLPTPETDEPMVSRSVRLPVETYERIRAAADARGMGVTTLMRQWIEAGLADLDDSATVSLADVRRALAALAQPNAA
;
A
#
# COMPACT_ATOMS: atom_id res chain seq x y z
N MET A 1 10.55 12.15 35.87
CA MET A 1 11.88 12.42 35.28
C MET A 1 11.70 13.29 34.04
N SER A 2 12.60 14.24 33.77
CA SER A 2 12.53 15.07 32.55
C SER A 2 12.90 14.24 31.31
N ARG A 3 12.27 14.53 30.16
CA ARG A 3 12.58 13.86 28.87
C ARG A 3 14.06 13.95 28.51
N HIS A 4 14.71 15.06 28.84
CA HIS A 4 16.14 15.26 28.55
C HIS A 4 17.02 14.28 29.34
N ASP A 5 16.69 14.07 30.62
CA ASP A 5 17.43 13.15 31.50
C ASP A 5 17.27 11.70 31.05
N ALA A 6 16.08 11.32 30.58
CA ALA A 6 15.79 9.99 30.05
C ALA A 6 16.62 9.67 28.79
N ILE A 7 16.72 10.63 27.86
CA ILE A 7 17.48 10.48 26.61
C ILE A 7 18.98 10.33 26.91
N LYS A 8 19.50 11.14 27.85
CA LYS A 8 20.90 11.04 28.26
C LYS A 8 21.20 9.65 28.84
N ARG A 9 20.36 9.17 29.75
CA ARG A 9 20.50 7.83 30.36
C ARG A 9 20.44 6.69 29.34
N PHE A 10 19.60 6.82 28.30
CA PHE A 10 19.56 5.86 27.18
C PHE A 10 20.88 5.79 26.40
N HIS A 11 21.53 6.93 26.17
CA HIS A 11 22.79 6.99 25.41
C HIS A 11 24.03 6.58 26.20
N ASP A 12 24.00 6.64 27.54
CA ASP A 12 25.13 6.25 28.39
C ASP A 12 25.38 4.73 28.41
N GLY A 13 24.47 3.91 27.86
CA GLY A 13 24.73 2.51 27.48
C GLY A 13 24.92 1.50 28.62
N GLY A 14 24.65 1.89 29.88
CA GLY A 14 24.66 0.99 31.04
C GLY A 14 23.31 0.32 31.32
N ASP A 15 23.17 -0.32 32.48
CA ASP A 15 21.98 -1.05 32.93
C ASP A 15 20.73 -0.17 33.15
N GLY A 16 20.85 1.15 32.94
CA GLY A 16 19.77 2.10 33.10
C GLY A 16 18.61 1.94 32.12
N LEU A 17 18.73 1.09 31.10
CA LEU A 17 17.65 0.77 30.15
C LEU A 17 16.49 0.03 30.84
N ASP A 18 16.77 -0.92 31.74
CA ASP A 18 15.74 -1.69 32.41
C ASP A 18 14.88 -0.82 33.34
N ASP A 19 15.50 0.12 34.05
CA ASP A 19 14.80 1.11 34.88
C ASP A 19 13.90 2.03 34.02
N LEU A 20 14.38 2.43 32.83
CA LEU A 20 13.61 3.27 31.90
C LEU A 20 12.38 2.54 31.35
N ILE A 21 12.50 1.25 31.06
CA ILE A 21 11.39 0.43 30.58
C ILE A 21 10.39 0.19 31.71
N GLY A 22 10.85 -0.08 32.94
CA GLY A 22 10.00 -0.30 34.11
C GLY A 22 9.16 0.92 34.50
N ASP A 23 9.71 2.13 34.35
CA ASP A 23 9.01 3.39 34.65
C ASP A 23 8.10 3.90 33.51
N SER A 24 8.07 3.22 32.36
CA SER A 24 7.28 3.63 31.20
C SER A 24 5.81 3.24 31.32
N GLN A 25 4.90 4.18 31.02
CA GLN A 25 3.48 3.84 30.90
C GLN A 25 3.25 2.89 29.72
N PRO A 26 2.47 1.81 29.89
CA PRO A 26 2.12 0.93 28.78
C PRO A 26 1.32 1.71 27.75
N VAL A 27 1.87 1.85 26.56
CA VAL A 27 1.18 2.42 25.39
C VAL A 27 0.52 1.29 24.61
N GLY A 28 -0.75 1.48 24.24
CA GLY A 28 -1.42 0.57 23.32
C GLY A 28 -0.74 0.63 21.96
N LEU A 29 -0.39 -0.53 21.41
CA LEU A 29 0.09 -0.60 20.03
C LEU A 29 -1.05 -0.15 19.10
N PRO A 30 -0.75 0.62 18.05
CA PRO A 30 -1.74 0.92 17.03
C PRO A 30 -2.20 -0.39 16.37
N THR A 31 -3.51 -0.51 16.13
CA THR A 31 -4.06 -1.64 15.38
C THR A 31 -3.44 -1.61 13.97
N PRO A 32 -2.87 -2.73 13.50
CA PRO A 32 -2.38 -2.81 12.12
C PRO A 32 -3.53 -2.59 11.12
N GLU A 33 -3.21 -2.06 9.94
CA GLU A 33 -4.21 -1.82 8.87
C GLU A 33 -4.82 -3.11 8.32
N THR A 34 -4.14 -4.25 8.49
CA THR A 34 -4.54 -5.56 7.99
C THR A 34 -4.12 -6.65 8.98
N ASP A 35 -4.92 -7.70 9.06
CA ASP A 35 -4.63 -8.92 9.82
C ASP A 35 -3.71 -9.89 9.04
N GLU A 36 -3.45 -9.61 7.76
CA GLU A 36 -2.60 -10.44 6.91
C GLU A 36 -1.10 -10.14 7.11
N PRO A 37 -0.25 -11.16 7.34
CA PRO A 37 1.19 -10.98 7.40
C PRO A 37 1.75 -10.43 6.08
N MET A 38 2.49 -9.33 6.16
CA MET A 38 3.06 -8.65 5.00
C MET A 38 4.58 -8.85 4.91
N VAL A 39 5.13 -8.87 3.69
CA VAL A 39 6.58 -8.92 3.48
C VAL A 39 7.06 -7.75 2.63
N SER A 40 8.05 -7.02 3.13
CA SER A 40 8.67 -5.91 2.40
C SER A 40 9.43 -6.41 1.16
N ARG A 41 9.20 -5.73 0.03
CA ARG A 41 9.88 -5.97 -1.26
C ARG A 41 10.29 -4.64 -1.88
N SER A 42 11.55 -4.55 -2.33
CA SER A 42 12.05 -3.35 -3.02
C SER A 42 11.81 -3.45 -4.52
N VAL A 43 11.18 -2.43 -5.09
CA VAL A 43 10.96 -2.30 -6.54
C VAL A 43 11.52 -0.96 -6.99
N ARG A 44 12.28 -0.96 -8.10
CA ARG A 44 12.74 0.30 -8.72
C ARG A 44 11.68 0.80 -9.68
N LEU A 45 11.30 2.07 -9.53
CA LEU A 45 10.36 2.75 -10.40
C LEU A 45 11.05 3.96 -11.05
N PRO A 46 10.69 4.32 -12.29
CA PRO A 46 11.04 5.63 -12.83
C PRO A 46 10.51 6.74 -11.91
N VAL A 47 11.29 7.81 -11.72
CA VAL A 47 10.95 8.92 -10.81
C VAL A 47 9.56 9.49 -11.12
N GLU A 48 9.29 9.77 -12.39
CA GLU A 48 7.98 10.29 -12.83
C GLU A 48 6.81 9.36 -12.50
N THR A 49 7.04 8.04 -12.51
CA THR A 49 6.01 7.07 -12.14
C THR A 49 5.75 7.12 -10.64
N TYR A 50 6.80 7.18 -9.82
CA TYR A 50 6.66 7.32 -8.37
C TYR A 50 5.93 8.62 -7.98
N GLU A 51 6.28 9.75 -8.59
CA GLU A 51 5.63 11.04 -8.29
C GLU A 51 4.15 11.04 -8.67
N ARG A 52 3.77 10.41 -9.79
CA ARG A 52 2.35 10.24 -10.15
C ARG A 52 1.59 9.39 -9.14
N ILE A 53 2.20 8.31 -8.64
CA ILE A 53 1.59 7.47 -7.60
C ILE A 53 1.44 8.28 -6.31
N ARG A 54 2.45 9.05 -5.91
CA ARG A 54 2.41 9.91 -4.72
C ARG A 54 1.28 10.93 -4.79
N ALA A 55 1.18 11.68 -5.89
CA ALA A 55 0.11 12.65 -6.08
C ALA A 55 -1.29 11.99 -6.04
N ALA A 56 -1.41 10.78 -6.60
CA ALA A 56 -2.65 10.01 -6.56
C ALA A 56 -3.02 9.53 -5.14
N ALA A 57 -2.03 9.22 -4.31
CA ALA A 57 -2.22 8.83 -2.91
C ALA A 57 -2.62 10.04 -2.05
N ASP A 58 -1.94 11.18 -2.24
CA ASP A 58 -2.24 12.44 -1.55
C ASP A 58 -3.67 12.91 -1.86
N ALA A 59 -4.09 12.86 -3.13
CA ALA A 59 -5.45 13.18 -3.54
C ALA A 59 -6.53 12.29 -2.90
N ARG A 60 -6.15 11.10 -2.42
CA ARG A 60 -7.03 10.12 -1.74
C ARG A 60 -6.87 10.14 -0.22
N GLY A 61 -5.94 10.93 0.32
CA GLY A 61 -5.62 10.93 1.76
C GLY A 61 -5.05 9.59 2.25
N MET A 62 -4.36 8.84 1.38
CA MET A 62 -3.82 7.51 1.70
C MET A 62 -2.29 7.48 1.68
N GLY A 63 -1.71 6.53 2.39
CA GLY A 63 -0.28 6.24 2.29
C GLY A 63 0.09 5.74 0.90
N VAL A 64 1.21 6.22 0.35
CA VAL A 64 1.66 5.86 -1.02
C VAL A 64 1.84 4.34 -1.20
N THR A 65 2.36 3.65 -0.19
CA THR A 65 2.56 2.20 -0.20
C THR A 65 1.24 1.42 -0.07
N THR A 66 0.26 1.98 0.64
CA THR A 66 -1.11 1.44 0.71
C THR A 66 -1.79 1.52 -0.64
N LEU A 67 -1.67 2.66 -1.35
CA LEU A 67 -2.19 2.79 -2.71
C LEU A 67 -1.48 1.84 -3.69
N MET A 68 -0.15 1.76 -3.63
CA MET A 68 0.62 0.83 -4.47
C MET A 68 0.17 -0.62 -4.26
N ARG A 69 -0.04 -1.04 -3.02
CA ARG A 69 -0.55 -2.37 -2.69
C ARG A 69 -1.93 -2.61 -3.32
N GLN A 70 -2.87 -1.69 -3.14
CA GLN A 70 -4.21 -1.81 -3.73
C GLN A 70 -4.16 -1.93 -5.25
N TRP A 71 -3.29 -1.17 -5.93
CA TRP A 71 -3.12 -1.27 -7.38
C TRP A 71 -2.47 -2.58 -7.83
N ILE A 72 -1.53 -3.12 -7.06
CA ILE A 72 -0.93 -4.42 -7.33
C ILE A 72 -2.00 -5.52 -7.17
N GLU A 73 -2.74 -5.52 -6.06
CA GLU A 73 -3.80 -6.51 -5.81
C GLU A 73 -4.92 -6.43 -6.86
N ALA A 74 -5.37 -5.22 -7.21
CA ALA A 74 -6.36 -5.02 -8.26
C ALA A 74 -5.84 -5.49 -9.64
N GLY A 75 -4.57 -5.21 -9.95
CA GLY A 75 -3.95 -5.68 -11.19
C GLY A 75 -3.80 -7.19 -11.24
N LEU A 76 -3.53 -7.85 -10.09
CA LEU A 76 -3.50 -9.32 -10.02
C LEU A 76 -4.89 -9.93 -10.16
N ALA A 77 -5.91 -9.34 -9.52
CA ALA A 77 -7.29 -9.78 -9.66
C ALA A 77 -7.79 -9.71 -11.11
N ASP A 78 -7.41 -8.65 -11.85
CA ASP A 78 -7.75 -8.50 -13.27
C ASP A 78 -7.08 -9.56 -14.17
N LEU A 79 -5.87 -10.03 -13.79
CA LEU A 79 -5.19 -11.12 -14.49
C LEU A 79 -5.85 -12.49 -14.22
N ASP A 80 -6.34 -12.69 -12.99
CA ASP A 80 -7.13 -13.89 -12.63
C ASP A 80 -8.47 -13.90 -13.38
N ASP A 81 -9.06 -12.71 -13.60
CA ASP A 81 -10.22 -12.47 -14.46
C ASP A 81 -9.86 -12.46 -15.96
N SER A 82 -9.03 -13.41 -16.39
CA SER A 82 -8.85 -13.80 -17.80
C SER A 82 -10.10 -14.43 -18.42
N ALA A 83 -11.25 -13.76 -18.24
CA ALA A 83 -12.30 -13.48 -19.20
C ALA A 83 -12.62 -14.63 -20.18
N THR A 84 -13.34 -15.64 -19.69
CA THR A 84 -14.29 -16.34 -20.56
C THR A 84 -15.38 -15.35 -20.98
N VAL A 85 -15.17 -14.65 -22.10
CA VAL A 85 -16.24 -13.93 -22.77
C VAL A 85 -17.14 -14.90 -23.52
N SER A 86 -18.45 -14.68 -23.47
CA SER A 86 -19.38 -15.43 -24.30
C SER A 86 -19.04 -15.21 -25.77
N LEU A 87 -18.81 -16.30 -26.51
CA LEU A 87 -18.55 -16.25 -27.96
C LEU A 87 -19.68 -15.53 -28.71
N ALA A 88 -20.91 -15.56 -28.18
CA ALA A 88 -22.05 -14.85 -28.76
C ALA A 88 -21.88 -13.32 -28.68
N ASP A 89 -21.35 -12.81 -27.57
CA ASP A 89 -21.15 -11.37 -27.36
C ASP A 89 -19.97 -10.85 -28.19
N VAL A 90 -18.91 -11.66 -28.33
CA VAL A 90 -17.80 -11.37 -29.26
C VAL A 90 -18.30 -11.31 -30.70
N ARG A 91 -19.12 -12.28 -31.14
CA ARG A 91 -19.71 -12.27 -32.48
C ARG A 91 -20.61 -11.05 -32.71
N ARG A 92 -21.39 -10.66 -31.70
CA ARG A 92 -22.25 -9.47 -31.75
C ARG A 92 -21.44 -8.19 -31.85
N ALA A 93 -20.37 -8.05 -31.07
CA ALA A 93 -19.48 -6.89 -31.13
C ALA A 93 -18.79 -6.78 -32.50
N LEU A 94 -18.29 -7.89 -33.05
CA LEU A 94 -17.70 -7.92 -34.40
C LEU A 94 -18.71 -7.54 -35.49
N ALA A 95 -19.95 -8.06 -35.40
CA ALA A 95 -21.01 -7.69 -36.35
C ALA A 95 -21.38 -6.19 -36.27
N ALA A 96 -21.42 -5.63 -35.05
CA ALA A 96 -21.69 -4.20 -34.86
C ALA A 96 -20.59 -3.29 -35.42
N LEU A 97 -19.32 -3.74 -35.40
CA LEU A 97 -18.19 -3.02 -35.97
C LEU A 97 -18.08 -3.19 -37.49
N ALA A 98 -18.57 -4.32 -38.04
CA ALA A 98 -18.55 -4.60 -39.47
C ALA A 98 -19.64 -3.86 -40.25
N GLN A 99 -20.69 -3.38 -39.58
CA GLN A 99 -21.65 -2.45 -40.17
C GLN A 99 -21.04 -1.05 -40.16
N PRO A 100 -20.63 -0.47 -41.31
CA PRO A 100 -20.21 0.92 -41.35
C PRO A 100 -21.40 1.77 -40.92
N ASN A 101 -21.13 2.75 -40.07
CA ASN A 101 -22.07 3.77 -39.64
C ASN A 101 -22.86 4.30 -40.86
N ALA A 102 -24.11 3.90 -41.01
CA ALA A 102 -25.00 4.41 -42.04
C ALA A 102 -25.47 5.80 -41.58
N ALA A 103 -24.64 6.81 -41.88
CA ALA A 103 -24.94 8.23 -41.78
C ALA A 103 -24.58 8.89 -43.10
#